data_AF-A0A227J035-F1
#
_entry.id   AF-A0A227J035-F1
#
_cell.length_a   1.000
_cell.length_b   1.000
_cell.length_c   1.000
_cell.angle_alpha   90.00
_cell.angle_beta   90.00
_cell.angle_gamma   90.00
#
_symmetry.space_group_name_H-M   'P 1'
#
loop_
_entity.id
_entity.type
_entity.pdbx_description
1 polymer ?
#
loop_
_entity_poly.entity_id
_entity_poly.type
_entity_poly.pdbx_seq_one_letter_code
_entity_poly.pdbx_strand_id
1 'polypeptide(L)'
;MYEELAKGEVGLIVTGYANIVEEEKPNAGMMGIYNDSFIEEYKKLTELVHQYDSKIVMQIAYGGTKTTYNVGERVIFAPSD
;
A
#
# COMPACT_ATOMS: atom_id res chain seq x y z
N MET A 1 -0.43 -2.58 15.04
CA MET A 1 -0.02 -1.33 14.38
C MET A 1 -1.21 -0.42 14.01
N TYR A 2 -1.96 -0.63 12.91
CA TYR A 2 -3.01 0.32 12.51
C TYR A 2 -4.13 0.49 13.55
N GLU A 3 -4.51 -0.59 14.24
CA GLU A 3 -5.46 -0.52 15.36
C GLU A 3 -4.92 0.32 16.53
N GLU A 4 -3.63 0.21 16.84
CA GLU A 4 -3.00 0.95 17.94
C GLU A 4 -2.96 2.45 17.64
N LEU A 5 -2.70 2.82 16.38
CA LEU A 5 -2.78 4.20 15.92
C LEU A 5 -4.21 4.74 16.04
N ALA A 6 -5.21 3.95 15.63
CA ALA A 6 -6.61 4.33 15.71
C ALA A 6 -7.09 4.47 17.17
N LYS A 7 -6.71 3.53 18.05
CA LYS A 7 -6.94 3.61 19.50
C LYS A 7 -6.24 4.82 20.15
N GLY A 8 -5.13 5.27 19.56
CA GLY A 8 -4.42 6.49 19.94
C GLY A 8 -5.02 7.78 19.37
N GLU A 9 -6.25 7.75 18.87
CA GLU A 9 -7.01 8.91 18.38
C GLU A 9 -6.36 9.63 17.16
N VAL A 10 -5.60 8.89 16.34
CA VAL A 10 -5.04 9.44 15.10
C VAL A 10 -6.15 9.69 14.08
N GLY A 11 -6.44 10.96 13.79
CA GLY A 11 -7.54 11.32 12.88
C GLY A 11 -7.41 10.79 11.44
N LEU A 12 -6.20 10.70 10.89
CA LEU A 12 -5.93 10.13 9.57
C LEU A 12 -4.67 9.27 9.60
N ILE A 13 -4.83 8.00 9.21
CA ILE A 13 -3.77 7.02 9.06
C ILE A 13 -3.47 6.84 7.56
N VAL A 14 -2.20 6.92 7.19
CA VAL A 14 -1.73 6.59 5.84
C VAL A 14 -0.99 5.25 5.91
N THR A 15 -1.36 4.29 5.06
CA THR A 15 -0.67 2.99 5.04
C THR A 15 0.78 3.13 4.58
N GLY A 16 1.59 2.09 4.82
CA GLY A 16 2.79 1.90 4.01
C GLY A 16 2.46 1.75 2.52
N TYR A 17 3.48 1.78 1.66
CA TYR A 17 3.29 1.70 0.21
C TYR A 17 2.59 0.39 -0.19
N ALA A 18 1.62 0.52 -1.09
CA ALA A 18 0.96 -0.57 -1.77
C ALA A 18 1.29 -0.55 -3.27
N ASN A 19 1.82 -1.65 -3.81
CA ASN A 19 2.07 -1.75 -5.24
C ASN A 19 0.76 -1.99 -6.02
N ILE A 20 0.64 -1.31 -7.15
CA ILE A 20 -0.55 -1.35 -8.04
C ILE A 20 -0.39 -2.28 -9.24
N VAL A 21 0.80 -2.84 -9.44
CA VAL A 21 1.13 -3.82 -10.49
C VAL A 21 1.91 -4.96 -9.82
N GLU A 22 1.55 -6.21 -10.08
CA GLU A 22 2.12 -7.40 -9.40
C GLU A 22 3.64 -7.46 -9.52
N GLU A 23 4.13 -7.16 -10.72
CA GLU A 23 5.53 -7.24 -11.08
C GLU A 23 6.34 -6.05 -10.56
N GLU A 24 5.71 -4.95 -10.13
CA GLU A 24 6.40 -3.74 -9.68
C GLU A 24 6.36 -3.63 -8.15
N LYS A 25 7.49 -3.89 -7.50
CA LYS A 25 7.61 -3.81 -6.05
C LYS A 25 8.83 -2.96 -5.67
N PRO A 26 8.64 -1.66 -5.39
CA PRO A 26 9.72 -0.72 -5.07
C PRO A 26 10.59 -1.14 -3.90
N ASN A 27 9.95 -1.65 -2.84
CA ASN A 27 10.58 -1.99 -1.57
C ASN A 27 10.12 -3.38 -1.09
N ALA A 28 11.01 -4.06 -0.36
CA ALA A 28 10.65 -5.29 0.35
C ALA A 28 9.51 -5.02 1.35
N GLY A 29 8.64 -6.01 1.55
CA GLY A 29 7.56 -5.91 2.56
C GLY A 29 6.39 -4.98 2.21
N MET A 30 6.37 -4.38 1.01
CA MET A 30 5.20 -3.61 0.57
C MET A 30 3.92 -4.46 0.50
N MET A 31 2.81 -3.80 0.81
CA MET A 31 1.44 -4.26 0.56
C MET A 31 1.17 -4.28 -0.96
N GLY A 32 0.09 -4.93 -1.41
CA GLY A 32 -0.32 -4.94 -2.84
C GLY A 32 -1.81 -4.67 -3.03
N ILE A 33 -2.20 -4.04 -4.14
CA ILE A 33 -3.61 -3.69 -4.47
C ILE A 33 -3.92 -3.93 -5.96
N TYR A 34 -3.14 -4.78 -6.63
CA TYR A 34 -3.27 -5.06 -8.07
C TYR A 34 -4.31 -6.14 -8.41
N ASN A 35 -4.90 -6.80 -7.42
CA ASN A 35 -5.86 -7.89 -7.60
C ASN A 35 -7.02 -7.77 -6.60
N ASP A 36 -8.24 -8.10 -7.03
CA ASP A 36 -9.43 -8.07 -6.17
C ASP A 36 -9.33 -9.01 -4.96
N SER A 37 -8.43 -10.00 -4.99
CA SER A 37 -8.13 -10.87 -3.85
C SER A 37 -7.75 -10.11 -2.57
N PHE A 38 -7.25 -8.88 -2.69
CA PHE A 38 -6.87 -8.06 -1.54
C PHE A 38 -8.07 -7.35 -0.87
N ILE A 39 -9.20 -7.20 -1.57
CA ILE A 39 -10.34 -6.40 -1.12
C ILE A 39 -10.86 -6.87 0.25
N GLU A 40 -11.02 -8.18 0.42
CA GLU A 40 -11.61 -8.73 1.66
C GLU A 40 -10.70 -8.54 2.88
N GLU A 41 -9.37 -8.53 2.70
CA GLU A 41 -8.44 -8.23 3.78
C GLU A 41 -8.45 -6.73 4.12
N TYR A 42 -8.48 -5.86 3.11
CA TYR A 42 -8.49 -4.42 3.33
C TYR A 42 -9.81 -3.90 3.89
N LYS A 43 -10.95 -4.50 3.56
CA LYS A 43 -12.22 -4.20 4.25
C LYS A 43 -12.08 -4.38 5.75
N LYS A 44 -11.54 -5.52 6.21
CA LYS A 44 -11.31 -5.78 7.64
C LYS A 44 -10.41 -4.73 8.27
N LEU A 45 -9.34 -4.32 7.58
CA LEU A 45 -8.46 -3.25 8.05
C LEU A 45 -9.20 -1.91 8.19
N THR A 46 -9.96 -1.51 7.17
CA THR A 46 -10.71 -0.25 7.21
C THR A 46 -11.80 -0.26 8.27
N GLU A 47 -12.54 -1.37 8.41
CA GLU A 47 -13.55 -1.57 9.46
C GLU A 47 -12.94 -1.43 10.85
N LEU A 48 -11.80 -2.08 11.09
CA LEU A 48 -11.08 -2.01 12.35
C LEU A 48 -10.63 -0.57 12.69
N VAL A 49 -10.17 0.21 11.71
CA VAL A 49 -9.78 1.61 11.95
C VAL A 49 -11.00 2.49 12.21
N HIS A 50 -12.07 2.33 11.41
CA HIS A 50 -13.27 3.16 11.49
C HIS A 50 -14.05 2.96 12.80
N GLN A 51 -13.83 1.86 13.54
CA GLN A 51 -14.38 1.65 14.88
C GLN A 51 -13.92 2.71 15.91
N TYR A 52 -12.80 3.39 15.67
CA TYR A 52 -12.20 4.38 16.58
C TYR A 52 -12.28 5.82 16.04
N ASP A 53 -13.30 6.12 15.22
CA ASP A 53 -13.53 7.42 14.54
C ASP A 53 -12.32 7.98 13.74
N SER A 54 -11.35 7.12 13.45
CA SER A 54 -10.18 7.44 12.65
C SER A 54 -10.48 7.23 11.17
N LYS A 55 -9.77 7.91 10.26
CA LYS A 55 -9.81 7.67 8.81
C LYS A 55 -8.54 6.96 8.35
N ILE A 56 -8.62 6.21 7.26
CA ILE A 56 -7.46 5.56 6.65
C ILE A 56 -7.43 5.78 5.14
N VAL A 57 -6.23 6.02 4.59
CA VAL A 57 -5.97 6.14 3.15
C VAL A 57 -4.81 5.22 2.78
N MET A 58 -4.98 4.48 1.68
CA MET A 58 -3.92 3.64 1.14
C MET A 58 -2.95 4.47 0.31
N GLN A 59 -1.66 4.37 0.62
CA GLN A 59 -0.62 4.98 -0.18
C GLN A 59 -0.24 4.07 -1.34
N ILE A 60 -0.87 4.28 -2.50
CA ILE A 60 -0.50 3.59 -3.72
C ILE A 60 0.81 4.11 -4.28
N ALA A 61 1.69 3.21 -4.71
CA ALA A 61 3.01 3.55 -5.22
C ALA A 61 3.36 2.73 -6.47
N TYR A 62 3.97 3.41 -7.43
CA TYR A 62 4.67 2.83 -8.56
C TYR A 62 6.09 3.41 -8.56
N GLY A 63 7.10 2.58 -8.35
CA GLY A 63 8.47 3.08 -8.13
C GLY A 63 9.21 3.46 -9.40
N GLY A 64 8.82 2.91 -10.55
CA GLY A 64 9.44 3.20 -11.84
C GLY A 64 10.97 3.06 -11.78
N THR A 65 11.69 4.06 -12.28
CA THR A 65 13.17 4.08 -12.31
C THR A 65 13.82 4.16 -10.93
N LYS A 66 13.07 4.40 -9.86
CA LYS A 66 13.58 4.39 -8.49
C LYS A 66 13.54 3.01 -7.85
N THR A 67 12.95 2.02 -8.52
CA THR A 67 12.89 0.68 -7.96
C THR A 67 14.22 -0.05 -8.10
N THR A 68 14.78 -0.45 -6.97
CA THR A 68 16.01 -1.26 -6.88
C THR A 68 15.74 -2.67 -6.38
N TYR A 69 14.53 -2.96 -5.89
CA TYR A 69 14.15 -4.25 -5.35
C TYR A 69 13.58 -5.19 -6.43
N ASN A 70 14.08 -6.44 -6.47
CA ASN A 70 13.65 -7.52 -7.36
C ASN A 70 13.40 -7.06 -8.81
N VAL A 71 14.37 -6.36 -9.41
CA VAL A 71 14.20 -5.75 -10.74
C VAL A 71 14.05 -6.81 -11.84
N GLY A 72 14.78 -7.93 -11.76
CA GLY A 72 14.66 -9.02 -12.74
C GLY A 72 14.78 -8.55 -14.19
N GLU A 73 13.98 -9.12 -15.09
CA GLU A 73 13.88 -8.74 -16.51
C GLU A 73 12.62 -7.90 -16.82
N ARG A 74 11.99 -7.28 -15.81
CA ARG A 74 10.71 -6.59 -16.00
C ARG A 74 10.87 -5.27 -16.73
N VAL A 75 9.84 -4.87 -17.46
CA VAL A 75 9.76 -3.53 -18.06
C VAL A 75 9.47 -2.50 -16.96
N ILE A 76 10.35 -1.50 -16.84
CA ILE A 76 10.16 -0.36 -15.95
C ILE A 76 9.68 0.82 -16.78
N PHE A 77 8.50 1.35 -16.46
CA PHE A 77 7.99 2.55 -17.11
C PHE A 77 8.53 3.82 -16.45
N ALA A 78 8.88 4.79 -17.30
CA ALA A 78 9.39 6.10 -16.92
C ALA A 78 8.71 7.18 -17.78
N PRO A 79 8.67 8.45 -17.34
CA PRO A 79 8.12 9.54 -18.16
C PRO A 79 8.86 9.78 -19.48
N SER A 80 10.13 9.37 -19.56
CA SER A 80 10.99 9.45 -20.74
C SER A 80 12.02 8.32 -20.71
N ASP A 81 12.64 8.04 -21.87
CA ASP A 81 13.83 7.19 -21.97
C ASP A 81 15.03 7.77 -21.21
#